data_AF-A0A2N0QJ64-F1
#
_entry.id   AF-A0A2N0QJ64-F1
#
_cell.length_a   1.000
_cell.length_b   1.000
_cell.length_c   1.000
_cell.angle_alpha   90.00
_cell.angle_beta   90.00
_cell.angle_gamma   90.00
#
_symmetry.space_group_name_H-M   'P 1'
#
loop_
_entity.id
_entity.type
_entity.pdbx_description
1 polymer ?
#
loop_
_entity_poly.entity_id
_entity_poly.type
_entity_poly.pdbx_seq_one_letter_code
_entity_poly.pdbx_strand_id
1 'polypeptide(L)'
;MLEKLLLINKGNKIIDGHGSGLNSGQIRGYRAAGIRTDHECVSAEEAIIRIKQGMYVLIREGSAAKNLIDLLPAVTSSNSRRFAFCTDDKHLDELMEEGSIDFAISLAIKHGMEPLQAIQLATLNAAECYRLFDKGAIAEGYDADFLLLDDLETMKVNTVWKYGEKVAKKGEILKSTTLSTAINESILQSVHLPKLEKSDLEIKFEIGNRANIIEIMPNQITTKHLEQEVDVVDG
;
A
#
# COMPACT_ATOMS: atom_id res chain seq x y z
N MET A 1 5.86 -18.54 12.94
CA MET A 1 4.92 -17.42 12.67
C MET A 1 4.14 -17.02 13.93
N LEU A 2 3.47 -17.94 14.62
CA LEU A 2 2.68 -17.63 15.84
C LEU A 2 3.50 -16.96 16.97
N GLU A 3 4.77 -17.35 17.15
CA GLU A 3 5.65 -16.71 18.15
C GLU A 3 5.84 -15.21 17.90
N LYS A 4 5.92 -14.77 16.63
CA LYS A 4 5.99 -13.35 16.28
C LYS A 4 4.71 -12.63 16.72
N LEU A 5 3.54 -13.22 16.45
CA LEU A 5 2.25 -12.67 16.86
C LEU A 5 2.15 -12.55 18.39
N LEU A 6 2.58 -13.60 19.12
CA LEU A 6 2.60 -13.58 20.59
C LEU A 6 3.55 -12.50 21.14
N LEU A 7 4.71 -12.31 20.53
CA LEU A 7 5.67 -11.27 20.92
C LEU A 7 5.06 -9.86 20.76
N ILE A 8 4.46 -9.57 19.61
CA ILE A 8 3.85 -8.26 19.32
C ILE A 8 2.64 -8.01 20.22
N ASN A 9 1.83 -9.05 20.48
CA ASN A 9 0.69 -8.96 21.39
C ASN A 9 1.15 -8.67 22.84
N LYS A 10 2.19 -9.36 23.33
CA LYS A 10 2.80 -9.07 24.65
C LYS A 10 3.33 -7.64 24.74
N GLY A 11 3.83 -7.09 23.64
CA GLY A 11 4.28 -5.70 23.54
C GLY A 11 3.15 -4.67 23.36
N ASN A 12 1.88 -5.10 23.33
CA ASN A 12 0.70 -4.27 23.04
C ASN A 12 0.86 -3.41 21.75
N LYS A 13 1.54 -3.98 20.75
CA LYS A 13 1.75 -3.35 19.44
C LYS A 13 0.69 -3.81 18.44
N ILE A 14 0.54 -3.07 17.35
CA ILE A 14 -0.35 -3.42 16.24
C ILE A 14 0.28 -4.55 15.41
N ILE A 15 -0.56 -5.46 14.93
CA ILE A 15 -0.18 -6.51 13.99
C ILE A 15 -0.84 -6.19 12.64
N ASP A 16 -0.01 -5.82 11.68
CA ASP A 16 -0.46 -5.62 10.31
C ASP A 16 -0.66 -6.93 9.56
N GLY A 17 -1.55 -6.89 8.57
CA GLY A 17 -1.91 -8.04 7.77
C GLY A 17 -1.64 -7.86 6.29
N HIS A 18 -1.52 -9.01 5.65
CA HIS A 18 -1.42 -9.22 4.21
C HIS A 18 -2.32 -10.42 3.91
N GLY A 19 -3.57 -10.14 3.54
CA GLY A 19 -4.68 -11.09 3.46
C GLY A 19 -4.99 -11.58 2.05
N SER A 20 -4.00 -11.56 1.15
CA SER A 20 -4.14 -11.92 -0.27
C SER A 20 -4.75 -13.31 -0.46
N GLY A 21 -5.79 -13.40 -1.29
CA GLY A 21 -6.49 -14.65 -1.60
C GLY A 21 -7.24 -15.30 -0.43
N LEU A 22 -7.26 -14.70 0.76
CA LEU A 22 -7.95 -15.28 1.91
C LEU A 22 -9.47 -15.14 1.75
N ASN A 23 -10.17 -16.26 1.91
CA ASN A 23 -11.63 -16.27 1.96
C ASN A 23 -12.16 -15.82 3.33
N SER A 24 -13.46 -15.55 3.40
CA SER A 24 -14.14 -15.10 4.63
C SER A 24 -13.90 -16.00 5.85
N GLY A 25 -13.83 -17.33 5.66
CA GLY A 25 -13.55 -18.27 6.73
C GLY A 25 -12.12 -18.16 7.26
N GLN A 26 -11.15 -18.00 6.38
CA GLN A 26 -9.74 -17.82 6.75
C GLN A 26 -9.49 -16.47 7.42
N ILE A 27 -10.14 -15.40 6.96
CA ILE A 27 -10.08 -14.06 7.59
C ILE A 27 -10.53 -14.12 9.06
N ARG A 28 -11.50 -14.97 9.42
CA ARG A 28 -11.89 -15.14 10.83
C ARG A 28 -10.74 -15.65 11.69
N GLY A 29 -10.02 -16.67 11.20
CA GLY A 29 -8.83 -17.20 11.88
C GLY A 29 -7.69 -16.17 11.93
N TYR A 30 -7.49 -15.45 10.83
CA TYR A 30 -6.50 -14.38 10.70
C TYR A 30 -6.73 -13.28 11.74
N ARG A 31 -7.97 -12.84 11.90
CA ARG A 31 -8.38 -11.87 12.92
C ARG A 31 -8.30 -12.43 14.33
N ALA A 32 -8.69 -13.68 14.55
CA ALA A 32 -8.58 -14.33 15.86
C ALA A 32 -7.13 -14.38 16.36
N ALA A 33 -6.16 -14.43 15.44
CA ALA A 33 -4.73 -14.34 15.75
C ALA A 33 -4.26 -12.90 16.08
N GLY A 34 -5.14 -11.90 16.04
CA GLY A 34 -4.87 -10.51 16.42
C GLY A 34 -4.51 -9.59 15.26
N ILE A 35 -4.55 -10.07 14.01
CA ILE A 35 -4.22 -9.28 12.82
C ILE A 35 -5.42 -8.41 12.44
N ARG A 36 -5.19 -7.11 12.20
CA ARG A 36 -6.28 -6.12 12.11
C ARG A 36 -6.35 -5.33 10.82
N THR A 37 -5.31 -5.33 10.01
CA THR A 37 -5.26 -4.59 8.75
C THR A 37 -5.14 -5.54 7.57
N ASP A 38 -5.50 -5.07 6.37
CA ASP A 38 -5.26 -5.77 5.11
C ASP A 38 -5.14 -4.73 3.99
N HIS A 39 -4.10 -4.82 3.15
CA HIS A 39 -3.90 -3.99 1.95
C HIS A 39 -4.11 -4.77 0.65
N GLU A 40 -4.49 -6.05 0.73
CA GLU A 40 -4.48 -6.98 -0.39
C GLU A 40 -5.84 -7.17 -1.09
N CYS A 41 -6.86 -6.39 -0.71
CA CYS A 41 -8.16 -6.47 -1.35
C CYS A 41 -8.05 -5.97 -2.80
N VAL A 42 -8.56 -6.76 -3.75
CA VAL A 42 -8.60 -6.38 -5.18
C VAL A 42 -10.01 -6.05 -5.66
N SER A 43 -11.03 -6.24 -4.81
CA SER A 43 -12.41 -5.89 -5.13
C SER A 43 -13.17 -5.31 -3.94
N ALA A 44 -14.27 -4.60 -4.22
CA ALA A 44 -15.17 -4.07 -3.21
C ALA A 44 -15.78 -5.19 -2.33
N GLU A 45 -16.10 -6.34 -2.90
CA GLU A 45 -16.64 -7.50 -2.17
C GLU A 45 -15.66 -8.02 -1.12
N GLU A 46 -14.38 -8.14 -1.50
CA GLU A 46 -13.33 -8.55 -0.58
C GLU A 46 -13.18 -7.55 0.57
N ALA A 47 -13.12 -6.25 0.24
CA ALA A 47 -13.04 -5.19 1.23
C ALA A 47 -14.24 -5.27 2.20
N ILE A 48 -15.47 -5.39 1.70
CA ILE A 48 -16.68 -5.53 2.52
C ILE A 48 -16.58 -6.74 3.48
N ILE A 49 -16.00 -7.87 3.05
CA ILE A 49 -15.76 -9.02 3.93
C ILE A 49 -14.83 -8.65 5.09
N ARG A 50 -13.72 -7.95 4.83
CA ARG A 50 -12.76 -7.52 5.86
C ARG A 50 -13.42 -6.55 6.86
N ILE A 51 -14.15 -5.57 6.36
CA ILE A 51 -14.84 -4.56 7.19
C ILE A 51 -15.93 -5.20 8.05
N LYS A 52 -16.73 -6.12 7.51
CA LYS A 52 -17.75 -6.88 8.28
C LYS A 52 -17.13 -7.70 9.39
N GLN A 53 -15.90 -8.16 9.21
CA GLN A 53 -15.15 -8.84 10.25
C GLN A 53 -14.40 -7.88 11.17
N GLY A 54 -14.52 -6.56 11.01
CA GLY A 54 -13.94 -5.56 11.91
C GLY A 54 -12.44 -5.34 11.69
N MET A 55 -11.92 -5.64 10.51
CA MET A 55 -10.58 -5.23 10.08
C MET A 55 -10.61 -3.81 9.53
N TYR A 56 -9.42 -3.20 9.43
CA TYR A 56 -9.16 -2.05 8.59
C TYR A 56 -8.72 -2.53 7.21
N VAL A 57 -9.24 -1.89 6.15
CA VAL A 57 -8.76 -2.06 4.78
C VAL A 57 -7.90 -0.86 4.44
N LEU A 58 -6.65 -1.11 4.06
CA LEU A 58 -5.73 -0.11 3.55
C LEU A 58 -5.85 -0.12 2.03
N ILE A 59 -6.51 0.89 1.48
CA ILE A 59 -6.76 1.03 0.04
C ILE A 59 -5.46 1.43 -0.63
N ARG A 60 -4.91 0.51 -1.43
CA ARG A 60 -3.65 0.69 -2.12
C ARG A 60 -3.81 1.42 -3.45
N GLU A 61 -2.96 2.42 -3.66
CA GLU A 61 -2.68 3.03 -4.96
C GLU A 61 -1.16 3.08 -5.18
N GLY A 62 -0.60 1.95 -5.61
CA GLY A 62 0.83 1.74 -5.85
C GLY A 62 1.18 1.68 -7.35
N SER A 63 2.42 1.32 -7.66
CA SER A 63 2.89 1.17 -9.05
C SER A 63 2.51 -0.18 -9.65
N ALA A 64 2.77 -1.28 -8.93
CA ALA A 64 2.43 -2.62 -9.42
C ALA A 64 0.94 -2.93 -9.30
N ALA A 65 0.26 -2.34 -8.31
CA ALA A 65 -1.14 -2.63 -8.01
C ALA A 65 -1.93 -1.36 -7.67
N LYS A 66 -2.88 -1.03 -8.56
CA LYS A 66 -3.76 0.14 -8.49
C LYS A 66 -5.19 -0.32 -8.22
N ASN A 67 -5.55 -0.44 -6.93
CA ASN A 67 -6.83 -1.00 -6.51
C ASN A 67 -7.80 0.07 -5.95
N LEU A 68 -7.40 1.34 -5.90
CA LEU A 68 -8.22 2.37 -5.26
C LEU A 68 -9.61 2.45 -5.86
N ILE A 69 -9.70 2.58 -7.19
CA ILE A 69 -10.96 2.73 -7.91
C ILE A 69 -11.86 1.51 -7.72
N ASP A 70 -11.30 0.31 -7.80
CA ASP A 70 -12.03 -0.96 -7.65
C ASP A 70 -12.61 -1.14 -6.24
N LEU A 71 -11.98 -0.54 -5.23
CA LEU A 71 -12.39 -0.63 -3.81
C LEU A 71 -13.34 0.49 -3.38
N LEU A 72 -13.39 1.63 -4.09
CA LEU A 72 -14.26 2.76 -3.72
C LEU A 72 -15.73 2.37 -3.47
N PRO A 73 -16.36 1.46 -4.25
CA PRO A 73 -17.74 1.06 -4.00
C PRO A 73 -17.99 0.40 -2.62
N ALA A 74 -16.93 -0.07 -1.93
CA ALA A 74 -17.04 -0.61 -0.58
C ALA A 74 -17.13 0.48 0.51
N VAL A 75 -16.75 1.72 0.21
CA VAL A 75 -16.66 2.82 1.17
C VAL A 75 -17.99 3.58 1.23
N THR A 76 -18.52 3.72 2.44
CA THR A 76 -19.73 4.49 2.73
C THR A 76 -19.48 5.41 3.92
N SER A 77 -20.31 6.44 4.09
CA SER A 77 -20.26 7.30 5.28
C SER A 77 -20.44 6.55 6.61
N SER A 78 -21.12 5.40 6.60
CA SER A 78 -21.35 4.58 7.79
C SER A 78 -20.20 3.64 8.13
N ASN A 79 -19.33 3.31 7.17
CA ASN A 79 -18.23 2.36 7.37
C ASN A 79 -16.83 2.97 7.13
N SER A 80 -16.75 4.22 6.66
CA SER A 80 -15.52 4.91 6.24
C SER A 80 -14.38 4.78 7.26
N ARG A 81 -14.71 4.76 8.56
CA ARG A 81 -13.82 4.61 9.71
C ARG A 81 -12.97 3.34 9.74
N ARG A 82 -13.24 2.39 8.84
CA ARG A 82 -12.49 1.14 8.68
C ARG A 82 -11.63 1.13 7.41
N PHE A 83 -11.52 2.25 6.73
CA PHE A 83 -10.65 2.41 5.57
C PHE A 83 -9.56 3.44 5.83
N ALA A 84 -8.38 3.21 5.28
CA ALA A 84 -7.31 4.20 5.18
C ALA A 84 -6.61 4.03 3.82
N PHE A 85 -5.87 5.04 3.35
CA PHE A 85 -5.07 4.90 2.12
C PHE A 85 -3.67 4.39 2.42
N CYS A 86 -3.07 3.68 1.47
CA CYS A 86 -1.65 3.35 1.44
C CYS A 86 -1.12 3.35 0.01
N THR A 87 0.18 3.50 -0.16
CA THR A 87 0.82 3.31 -1.48
C THR A 87 1.29 1.87 -1.68
N ASP A 88 1.64 1.18 -0.58
CA ASP A 88 2.46 -0.04 -0.64
C ASP A 88 3.77 0.27 -1.38
N ASP A 89 3.98 -0.27 -2.58
CA ASP A 89 5.10 0.04 -3.46
C ASP A 89 4.78 1.16 -4.45
N LYS A 90 5.70 2.12 -4.61
CA LYS A 90 5.62 3.15 -5.66
C LYS A 90 6.99 3.40 -6.27
N HIS A 91 7.06 3.40 -7.59
CA HIS A 91 8.27 3.75 -8.34
C HIS A 91 8.58 5.24 -8.20
N LEU A 92 9.86 5.59 -8.33
CA LEU A 92 10.33 6.95 -8.09
C LEU A 92 9.77 7.95 -9.11
N ASP A 93 9.70 7.55 -10.38
CA ASP A 93 9.08 8.33 -11.45
C ASP A 93 7.60 8.56 -11.18
N GLU A 94 6.83 7.52 -10.88
CA GLU A 94 5.40 7.67 -10.55
C GLU A 94 5.17 8.49 -9.27
N LEU A 95 6.01 8.33 -8.25
CA LEU A 95 5.93 9.15 -7.04
C LEU A 95 6.17 10.64 -7.35
N MET A 96 7.10 10.94 -8.25
CA MET A 96 7.43 12.30 -8.66
C MET A 96 6.35 12.92 -9.57
N GLU A 97 5.69 12.12 -10.40
CA GLU A 97 4.66 12.56 -11.34
C GLU A 97 3.27 12.69 -10.69
N GLU A 98 2.84 11.65 -9.97
CA GLU A 98 1.49 11.55 -9.41
C GLU A 98 1.41 12.11 -7.99
N GLY A 99 2.46 11.90 -7.18
CA GLY A 99 2.43 12.09 -5.74
C GLY A 99 2.18 10.80 -4.96
N SER A 100 1.84 10.92 -3.68
CA SER A 100 1.70 9.81 -2.72
C SER A 100 0.24 9.68 -2.26
N ILE A 101 -0.03 9.78 -0.95
CA ILE A 101 -1.38 9.72 -0.40
C ILE A 101 -2.24 10.90 -0.87
N ASP A 102 -1.64 12.06 -1.17
CA ASP A 102 -2.32 13.20 -1.76
C ASP A 102 -2.95 12.88 -3.12
N PHE A 103 -2.24 12.09 -3.95
CA PHE A 103 -2.78 11.55 -5.20
C PHE A 103 -3.99 10.64 -4.95
N ALA A 104 -3.89 9.72 -4.00
CA ALA A 104 -4.98 8.82 -3.65
C ALA A 104 -6.25 9.59 -3.21
N ILE A 105 -6.08 10.66 -2.42
CA ILE A 105 -7.19 11.54 -2.02
C ILE A 105 -7.81 12.20 -3.26
N SER A 106 -7.01 12.84 -4.12
CA SER A 106 -7.53 13.51 -5.31
C SER A 106 -8.21 12.53 -6.27
N LEU A 107 -7.65 11.33 -6.45
CA LEU A 107 -8.23 10.27 -7.27
C LEU A 107 -9.58 9.81 -6.71
N ALA A 108 -9.71 9.63 -5.39
CA ALA A 108 -10.96 9.27 -4.74
C ALA A 108 -12.04 10.37 -4.92
N ILE A 109 -11.66 11.64 -4.76
CA ILE A 109 -12.55 12.79 -4.96
C ILE A 109 -13.04 12.85 -6.41
N LYS A 110 -12.12 12.70 -7.37
CA LYS A 110 -12.44 12.65 -8.80
C LYS A 110 -13.45 11.55 -9.17
N HIS A 111 -13.47 10.46 -8.39
CA HIS A 111 -14.42 9.35 -8.55
C HIS A 111 -15.65 9.46 -7.63
N GLY A 112 -15.92 10.63 -7.07
CA GLY A 112 -17.17 10.96 -6.38
C GLY A 112 -17.15 10.76 -4.87
N MET A 113 -16.00 10.51 -4.24
CA MET A 113 -15.90 10.55 -2.77
C MET A 113 -15.96 11.99 -2.27
N GLU A 114 -16.75 12.23 -1.22
CA GLU A 114 -16.77 13.54 -0.55
C GLU A 114 -15.37 13.93 -0.04
N PRO A 115 -14.86 15.15 -0.34
CA PRO A 115 -13.49 15.54 0.00
C PRO A 115 -13.09 15.35 1.46
N LEU A 116 -13.98 15.70 2.39
CA LEU A 116 -13.71 15.54 3.82
C LEU A 116 -13.65 14.06 4.25
N GLN A 117 -14.39 13.18 3.56
CA GLN A 117 -14.29 11.73 3.79
C GLN A 117 -12.96 11.19 3.27
N ALA A 118 -12.52 11.60 2.08
CA ALA A 118 -11.22 11.21 1.54
C ALA A 118 -10.07 11.66 2.46
N ILE A 119 -10.11 12.90 2.96
CA ILE A 119 -9.14 13.40 3.93
C ILE A 119 -9.21 12.61 5.24
N GLN A 120 -10.40 12.27 5.74
CA GLN A 120 -10.57 11.45 6.94
C GLN A 120 -9.88 10.07 6.79
N LEU A 121 -10.01 9.43 5.63
CA LEU A 121 -9.34 8.16 5.32
C LEU A 121 -7.82 8.30 5.37
N ALA A 122 -7.27 9.37 4.81
CA ALA A 122 -5.84 9.65 4.77
C ALA A 122 -5.23 10.08 6.12
N THR A 123 -6.05 10.61 7.04
CA THR A 123 -5.57 11.26 8.27
C THR A 123 -6.05 10.53 9.51
N LEU A 124 -7.23 10.88 10.02
CA LEU A 124 -7.76 10.41 11.29
C LEU A 124 -7.92 8.88 11.33
N ASN A 125 -8.39 8.26 10.25
CA ASN A 125 -8.56 6.80 10.21
C ASN A 125 -7.22 6.07 10.30
N ALA A 126 -6.21 6.55 9.57
CA ALA A 126 -4.86 5.98 9.59
C ALA A 126 -4.22 6.15 10.99
N ALA A 127 -4.33 7.34 11.58
CA ALA A 127 -3.83 7.61 12.92
C ALA A 127 -4.46 6.68 13.97
N GLU A 128 -5.79 6.51 13.94
CA GLU A 128 -6.49 5.63 14.88
C GLU A 128 -6.19 4.14 14.65
N CYS A 129 -6.08 3.71 13.39
CA CYS A 129 -5.68 2.34 13.02
C CYS A 129 -4.37 1.96 13.74
N TYR A 130 -3.40 2.86 13.72
CA TYR A 130 -2.07 2.65 14.29
C TYR A 130 -1.88 3.18 15.71
N ARG A 131 -2.95 3.65 16.38
CA ARG A 131 -2.92 4.20 17.75
C ARG A 131 -1.96 5.40 17.89
N LEU A 132 -1.87 6.23 16.85
CA LEU A 132 -1.16 7.51 16.87
C LEU A 132 -2.11 8.58 17.42
N PHE A 133 -2.33 8.55 18.74
CA PHE A 133 -3.41 9.28 19.42
C PHE A 133 -3.33 10.81 19.31
N ASP A 134 -2.14 11.33 19.01
CA ASP A 134 -1.83 12.76 18.87
C ASP A 134 -1.78 13.23 17.40
N LYS A 135 -2.24 12.42 16.44
CA LYS A 135 -2.15 12.71 15.00
C LYS A 135 -3.48 12.59 14.26
N GLY A 136 -3.51 13.16 13.06
CA GLY A 136 -4.58 12.94 12.08
C GLY A 136 -5.82 13.83 12.27
N ALA A 137 -5.83 14.77 13.21
CA ALA A 137 -6.90 15.73 13.41
C ALA A 137 -6.36 17.13 13.74
N ILE A 138 -7.16 18.15 13.43
CA ILE A 138 -6.93 19.53 13.87
C ILE A 138 -7.75 19.75 15.15
N ALA A 139 -7.11 19.54 16.29
CA ALA A 139 -7.73 19.70 17.60
C ALA A 139 -6.68 20.05 18.67
N GLU A 140 -7.14 20.61 19.79
CA GLU A 140 -6.27 20.87 20.94
C GLU A 140 -5.64 19.56 21.46
N GLY A 141 -4.33 19.59 21.73
CA GLY A 141 -3.57 18.43 22.20
C GLY A 141 -3.01 17.51 21.09
N TYR A 142 -3.31 17.79 19.82
CA TYR A 142 -2.72 17.09 18.66
C TYR A 142 -1.46 17.81 18.16
N ASP A 143 -0.60 17.08 17.47
CA ASP A 143 0.53 17.66 16.77
C ASP A 143 0.05 18.64 15.70
N ALA A 144 0.72 19.79 15.62
CA ALA A 144 0.47 20.80 14.59
C ALA A 144 1.07 20.39 13.23
N ASP A 145 0.61 19.25 12.74
CA ASP A 145 0.89 18.67 11.42
C ASP A 145 -0.30 18.94 10.50
N PHE A 146 -0.16 19.88 9.57
CA PHE A 146 -1.27 20.26 8.69
C PHE A 146 -0.81 20.86 7.37
N LEU A 147 -1.73 20.87 6.41
CA LEU A 147 -1.53 21.40 5.07
C LEU A 147 -2.44 22.60 4.86
N LEU A 148 -1.94 23.61 4.14
CA LEU A 148 -2.78 24.61 3.50
C LEU A 148 -2.85 24.25 2.02
N LEU A 149 -4.06 24.13 1.50
CA LEU A 149 -4.32 23.75 0.11
C LEU A 149 -4.73 24.98 -0.69
N ASP A 150 -4.19 25.10 -1.91
CA ASP A 150 -4.71 26.04 -2.91
C ASP A 150 -6.02 25.52 -3.52
N ASP A 151 -6.20 24.20 -3.54
CA ASP A 151 -7.35 23.53 -4.13
C ASP A 151 -7.61 22.20 -3.40
N LEU A 152 -8.86 21.99 -2.98
CA LEU A 152 -9.27 20.84 -2.18
C LEU A 152 -9.51 19.57 -3.03
N GLU A 153 -9.98 19.72 -4.27
CA GLU A 153 -10.32 18.58 -5.13
C GLU A 153 -9.07 17.92 -5.73
N THR A 154 -8.09 18.75 -6.07
CA THR A 154 -6.79 18.33 -6.62
C THR A 154 -5.73 18.09 -5.56
N MET A 155 -6.04 18.39 -4.29
CA MET A 155 -5.09 18.35 -3.17
C MET A 155 -3.82 19.16 -3.42
N LYS A 156 -3.92 20.28 -4.17
CA LYS A 156 -2.77 21.13 -4.48
C LYS A 156 -2.23 21.80 -3.22
N VAL A 157 -1.13 21.26 -2.69
CA VAL A 157 -0.52 21.73 -1.44
C VAL A 157 0.20 23.06 -1.63
N ASN A 158 -0.24 24.08 -0.91
CA ASN A 158 0.43 25.37 -0.85
C ASN A 158 1.53 25.40 0.21
N THR A 159 1.23 24.93 1.42
CA THR A 159 2.16 25.01 2.56
C THR A 159 2.02 23.76 3.43
N VAL A 160 3.15 23.22 3.89
CA VAL A 160 3.21 22.10 4.83
C VAL A 160 3.72 22.60 6.18
N TRP A 161 3.01 22.26 7.24
CA TRP A 161 3.42 22.45 8.62
C TRP A 161 3.64 21.11 9.30
N LYS A 162 4.72 21.01 10.09
CA LYS A 162 5.12 19.84 10.85
C LYS A 162 5.51 20.29 12.25
N TYR A 163 4.87 19.76 13.28
CA TYR A 163 5.05 20.18 14.69
C TYR A 163 4.97 21.72 14.88
N GLY A 164 4.09 22.39 14.13
CA GLY A 164 3.91 23.83 14.21
C GLY A 164 5.02 24.65 13.53
N GLU A 165 5.96 24.00 12.85
CA GLU A 165 6.94 24.65 11.98
C GLU A 165 6.56 24.53 10.51
N LYS A 166 6.71 25.63 9.76
CA LYS A 166 6.53 25.63 8.32
C LYS A 166 7.74 24.97 7.65
N VAL A 167 7.54 23.82 7.02
CA VAL A 167 8.64 23.00 6.47
C VAL A 167 8.71 23.02 4.95
N ALA A 168 7.59 23.27 4.25
CA ALA A 168 7.56 23.41 2.80
C ALA A 168 6.55 24.47 2.36
N LYS A 169 6.82 25.10 1.21
CA LYS A 169 5.91 26.06 0.58
C LYS A 169 6.01 25.96 -0.95
N LYS A 170 4.87 25.88 -1.63
CA LYS A 170 4.75 25.81 -3.10
C LYS A 170 5.65 24.72 -3.71
N GLY A 171 5.66 23.54 -3.11
CA GLY A 171 6.46 22.39 -3.58
C GLY A 171 7.94 22.42 -3.16
N GLU A 172 8.42 23.48 -2.51
CA GLU A 172 9.82 23.59 -2.09
C GLU A 172 9.99 23.38 -0.58
N ILE A 173 10.99 22.58 -0.20
CA ILE A 173 11.38 22.39 1.21
C ILE A 173 12.13 23.64 1.70
N LEU A 174 11.70 24.23 2.82
CA LEU A 174 12.25 25.46 3.37
C LEU A 174 13.52 25.25 4.22
N LYS A 175 13.63 24.09 4.86
CA LYS A 175 14.82 23.68 5.64
C LYS A 175 15.30 22.33 5.12
N SER A 176 16.16 22.33 4.10
CA SER A 176 16.82 21.10 3.66
C SER A 176 17.85 20.69 4.71
N THR A 177 17.57 19.63 5.46
CA THR A 177 18.62 18.96 6.22
C THR A 177 19.24 17.96 5.26
N THR A 178 20.32 18.34 4.59
CA THR A 178 21.09 17.39 3.79
C THR A 178 21.81 16.46 4.76
N LEU A 179 21.12 15.39 5.19
CA LEU A 179 21.74 14.29 5.91
C LEU A 179 22.58 13.51 4.90
N SER A 180 23.81 13.98 4.66
CA SER A 180 24.86 13.15 4.07
C SER A 180 25.21 12.11 5.13
N THR A 181 24.47 11.01 5.12
CA THR A 181 24.84 9.81 5.86
C THR A 181 25.72 8.97 4.94
N ALA A 182 26.85 8.49 5.45
CA ALA A 182 27.66 7.54 4.71
C ALA A 182 26.82 6.29 4.43
N ILE A 183 26.88 5.80 3.19
CA ILE A 183 26.19 4.57 2.81
C ILE A 183 26.83 3.43 3.59
N ASN A 184 26.01 2.63 4.28
CA ASN A 184 26.50 1.50 5.05
C ASN A 184 27.09 0.44 4.10
N GLU A 185 28.34 0.03 4.33
CA GLU A 185 28.98 -1.00 3.51
C GLU A 185 28.21 -2.32 3.51
N SER A 186 27.43 -2.62 4.57
CA SER A 186 26.65 -3.86 4.68
C SER A 186 25.54 -4.00 3.64
N ILE A 187 25.12 -2.91 2.99
CA ILE A 187 24.11 -2.94 1.92
C ILE A 187 24.73 -2.90 0.52
N LEU A 188 26.06 -2.78 0.43
CA LEU A 188 26.81 -2.83 -0.82
C LEU A 188 27.19 -4.27 -1.14
N GLN A 189 27.55 -4.53 -2.41
CA GLN A 189 28.05 -5.83 -2.87
C GLN A 189 27.12 -7.01 -2.55
N SER A 190 25.81 -6.80 -2.46
CA SER A 190 24.82 -7.84 -2.11
C SER A 190 24.59 -8.91 -3.19
N VAL A 191 25.10 -8.67 -4.41
CA VAL A 191 24.96 -9.60 -5.54
C VAL A 191 26.11 -10.61 -5.49
N HIS A 192 25.83 -11.78 -4.93
CA HIS A 192 26.78 -12.90 -4.86
C HIS A 192 26.33 -14.02 -5.80
N LEU A 193 26.61 -13.87 -7.09
CA LEU A 193 26.27 -14.86 -8.10
C LEU A 193 27.53 -15.57 -8.61
N PRO A 194 27.43 -16.88 -8.95
CA PRO A 194 28.44 -17.52 -9.77
C PRO A 194 28.44 -16.89 -11.17
N LYS A 195 29.44 -17.23 -11.99
CA LYS A 195 29.43 -16.87 -13.41
C LYS A 195 28.21 -17.54 -14.07
N LEU A 196 27.33 -16.73 -14.64
CA LEU A 196 26.17 -17.20 -15.41
C LEU A 196 26.56 -17.43 -16.88
N GLU A 197 26.08 -18.54 -17.44
CA GLU A 197 26.21 -18.90 -18.85
C GLU A 197 24.83 -19.01 -19.49
N LYS A 198 24.75 -18.94 -20.83
CA LYS A 198 23.46 -18.98 -21.56
C LYS A 198 22.64 -20.22 -21.20
N SER A 199 23.31 -21.35 -21.01
CA SER A 199 22.72 -22.63 -20.61
C SER A 199 22.01 -22.61 -19.25
N ASP A 200 22.35 -21.66 -18.37
CA ASP A 200 21.68 -21.53 -17.06
C ASP A 200 20.26 -20.95 -17.18
N LEU A 201 19.94 -20.35 -18.34
CA LEU A 201 18.63 -19.77 -18.64
C LEU A 201 17.78 -20.66 -19.55
N GLU A 202 18.32 -21.78 -20.02
CA GLU A 202 17.63 -22.71 -20.92
C GLU A 202 16.57 -23.53 -20.15
N ILE A 203 15.37 -23.62 -20.71
CA ILE A 203 14.30 -24.50 -20.23
C ILE A 203 14.29 -25.71 -21.14
N LYS A 204 14.72 -26.87 -20.61
CA LYS A 204 14.88 -28.10 -21.41
C LYS A 204 13.54 -28.79 -21.67
N PHE A 205 13.32 -29.19 -22.90
CA PHE A 205 12.17 -29.98 -23.34
C PHE A 205 12.63 -31.35 -23.86
N GLU A 206 12.59 -32.36 -22.99
CA GLU A 206 12.97 -33.73 -23.36
C GLU A 206 11.88 -34.44 -24.20
N ILE A 207 10.60 -34.15 -23.92
CA ILE A 207 9.44 -34.76 -24.59
C ILE A 207 8.33 -33.73 -24.76
N GLY A 208 7.89 -33.52 -26.00
CA GLY A 208 6.83 -32.57 -26.33
C GLY A 208 7.25 -31.12 -26.13
N ASN A 209 6.29 -30.20 -26.19
CA ASN A 209 6.52 -28.77 -26.12
C ASN A 209 5.49 -28.03 -25.26
N ARG A 210 4.84 -28.74 -24.33
CA ARG A 210 3.81 -28.16 -23.46
C ARG A 210 4.48 -27.55 -22.22
N ALA A 211 4.20 -26.28 -21.96
CA ALA A 211 4.77 -25.52 -20.86
C ALA A 211 3.70 -24.94 -19.94
N ASN A 212 4.05 -24.75 -18.66
CA ASN A 212 3.28 -23.96 -17.72
C ASN A 212 3.67 -22.49 -17.89
N ILE A 213 2.70 -21.64 -18.19
CA ILE A 213 2.89 -20.20 -18.40
C ILE A 213 2.23 -19.44 -17.26
N ILE A 214 2.96 -18.47 -16.72
CA ILE A 214 2.45 -17.49 -15.77
C ILE A 214 2.07 -16.25 -16.59
N GLU A 215 0.78 -16.06 -16.83
CA GLU A 215 0.26 -14.86 -17.49
C GLU A 215 0.20 -13.70 -16.49
N ILE A 216 0.86 -12.60 -16.84
CA ILE A 216 0.86 -11.36 -16.08
C ILE A 216 -0.48 -10.65 -16.32
N MET A 217 -1.19 -10.31 -15.24
CA MET A 217 -2.34 -9.43 -15.31
C MET A 217 -1.88 -7.98 -15.08
N PRO A 218 -2.04 -7.07 -16.06
CA PRO A 218 -1.58 -5.69 -15.90
C PRO A 218 -2.20 -5.02 -14.67
N ASN A 219 -1.38 -4.27 -13.91
CA ASN A 219 -1.76 -3.50 -12.72
C ASN A 219 -2.38 -4.34 -11.58
N GLN A 220 -2.12 -5.65 -11.55
CA GLN A 220 -2.59 -6.57 -10.52
C GLN A 220 -1.42 -7.41 -10.00
N ILE A 221 -1.49 -7.75 -8.72
CA ILE A 221 -0.55 -8.68 -8.07
C ILE A 221 -0.82 -10.15 -8.43
N THR A 222 -1.99 -10.45 -8.99
CA THR A 222 -2.39 -11.81 -9.33
C THR A 222 -1.95 -12.19 -10.73
N THR A 223 -1.60 -13.45 -10.92
CA THR A 223 -1.28 -14.03 -12.24
C THR A 223 -2.28 -15.12 -12.60
N LYS A 224 -2.37 -15.48 -13.89
CA LYS A 224 -3.12 -16.65 -14.33
C LYS A 224 -2.18 -17.77 -14.74
N HIS A 225 -2.49 -18.98 -14.29
CA HIS A 225 -1.80 -20.18 -14.76
C HIS A 225 -2.43 -20.64 -16.07
N LEU A 226 -1.59 -20.79 -17.09
CA LEU A 226 -1.95 -21.33 -18.39
C LEU A 226 -1.08 -22.54 -18.70
N GLU A 227 -1.59 -23.44 -19.54
CA GLU A 227 -0.81 -24.49 -20.19
C GLU A 227 -0.88 -24.30 -21.69
N GLN A 228 0.26 -24.15 -22.34
CA GLN A 228 0.34 -23.88 -23.77
C GLN A 228 1.48 -24.66 -24.42
N GLU A 229 1.33 -24.95 -25.71
CA GLU A 229 2.44 -25.40 -26.54
C GLU A 229 3.34 -24.21 -26.87
N VAL A 230 4.65 -24.39 -26.76
CA VAL A 230 5.67 -23.37 -27.05
C VAL A 230 6.60 -23.83 -28.17
N ASP A 231 7.32 -22.88 -28.76
CA ASP A 231 8.37 -23.19 -29.72
C ASP A 231 9.58 -23.78 -28.98
N VAL A 232 10.10 -24.91 -29.47
CA VAL A 232 11.27 -25.60 -28.92
C VAL A 232 12.38 -25.58 -29.97
N VAL A 233 13.55 -25.09 -29.60
CA VAL A 233 14.74 -25.03 -30.46
C VAL A 233 15.91 -25.65 -29.70
N ASP A 234 16.52 -26.67 -30.30
CA ASP A 234 17.66 -27.41 -29.75
C ASP A 234 17.41 -28.17 -28.43
N GLY A 235 16.13 -28.48 -28.12
CA GLY A 235 15.70 -29.27 -26.96
C GLY A 235 15.36 -28.41 -25.75
#